data_AF-A0A2V8DAW7-F1
#
_entry.id   AF-A0A2V8DAW7-F1
#
_cell.length_a   1.000
_cell.length_b   1.000
_cell.length_c   1.000
_cell.angle_alpha   90.00
_cell.angle_beta   90.00
_cell.angle_gamma   90.00
#
_symmetry.space_group_name_H-M   'P 1'
#
loop_
_entity.id
_entity.type
_entity.pdbx_description
1 polymer ?
#
loop_
_entity_poly.entity_id
_entity_poly.type
_entity_poly.pdbx_seq_one_letter_code
_entity_poly.pdbx_strand_id
1 'polypeptide(L)'
;MSKKKGAASAATPSRGHVKPRRGVSVSSRRGWGPAASRKSNLSHVDARGRVKMVDVGGKPVTDREAVARGSITMSHTALRLVRRGAVKKGDPLQAARLAGIMAAKQTSALIPLCHPLP
;
A
#
# COMPACT_ATOMS: atom_id res chain seq x y z
N MET A 1 -49.62 -3.73 34.03
CA MET A 1 -48.62 -4.64 33.43
C MET A 1 -48.76 -4.64 31.92
N SER A 2 -47.68 -4.91 31.21
CA SER A 2 -47.58 -5.16 29.76
C SER A 2 -47.12 -3.98 28.89
N LYS A 3 -45.79 -3.83 28.82
CA LYS A 3 -45.05 -3.14 27.75
C LYS A 3 -45.26 -3.91 26.44
N LYS A 4 -45.87 -3.29 25.43
CA LYS A 4 -45.72 -3.73 24.03
C LYS A 4 -44.85 -2.71 23.28
N LYS A 5 -43.63 -3.12 22.99
CA LYS A 5 -42.74 -2.50 22.00
C LYS A 5 -43.28 -2.87 20.60
N GLY A 6 -43.54 -1.87 19.76
CA GLY A 6 -43.90 -2.03 18.35
C GLY A 6 -42.83 -1.38 17.48
N ALA A 7 -42.37 -2.12 16.47
CA ALA A 7 -41.14 -1.90 15.74
C ALA A 7 -41.15 -0.67 14.82
N ALA A 8 -40.06 0.10 14.82
CA ALA A 8 -39.75 1.07 13.78
C ALA A 8 -39.22 0.34 12.55
N SER A 9 -39.92 0.47 11.43
CA SER A 9 -39.55 -0.06 10.12
C SER A 9 -38.37 0.74 9.56
N ALA A 10 -37.19 0.12 9.48
CA ALA A 10 -36.02 0.70 8.85
C ALA A 10 -36.01 0.34 7.36
N ALA A 11 -36.10 1.38 6.53
CA ALA A 11 -36.00 1.30 5.08
C ALA A 11 -34.67 0.66 4.64
N THR A 12 -34.77 -0.32 3.74
CA THR A 12 -33.64 -1.04 3.16
C THR A 12 -33.08 -0.24 1.98
N PRO A 13 -31.78 0.12 1.93
CA PRO A 13 -31.20 0.64 0.71
C PRO A 13 -30.93 -0.52 -0.27
N SER A 14 -31.54 -0.44 -1.44
CA SER A 14 -31.44 -1.40 -2.53
C SER A 14 -29.99 -1.59 -3.00
N ARG A 15 -29.55 -2.84 -3.06
CA ARG A 15 -28.25 -3.27 -3.59
C ARG A 15 -28.13 -2.88 -5.07
N GLY A 16 -27.24 -1.93 -5.36
CA GLY A 16 -26.79 -1.63 -6.72
C GLY A 16 -26.07 -2.85 -7.33
N HIS A 17 -26.55 -3.28 -8.49
CA HIS A 17 -25.91 -4.29 -9.33
C HIS A 17 -24.58 -3.75 -9.86
N VAL A 18 -23.45 -4.34 -9.46
CA VAL A 18 -22.14 -4.06 -10.06
C VAL A 18 -21.87 -5.08 -11.16
N LYS A 19 -21.86 -4.62 -12.42
CA LYS A 19 -21.48 -5.45 -13.58
C LYS A 19 -19.99 -5.83 -13.49
N PRO A 20 -19.61 -7.08 -13.82
CA PRO A 20 -18.20 -7.46 -13.91
C PRO A 20 -17.60 -6.84 -15.18
N ARG A 21 -16.63 -5.93 -15.04
CA ARG A 21 -15.85 -5.44 -16.18
C ARG A 21 -14.89 -6.55 -16.62
N ARG A 22 -15.30 -7.31 -17.64
CA ARG A 22 -14.37 -8.05 -18.51
C ARG A 22 -13.56 -7.03 -19.33
N GLY A 23 -12.28 -7.34 -19.54
CA GLY A 23 -11.43 -6.66 -20.51
C GLY A 23 -10.34 -5.79 -19.87
N VAL A 24 -9.16 -6.38 -19.65
CA VAL A 24 -7.91 -5.61 -19.64
C VAL A 24 -7.56 -5.38 -21.10
N SER A 25 -8.00 -4.25 -21.66
CA SER A 25 -7.32 -3.66 -22.82
C SER A 25 -6.42 -2.56 -22.29
N VAL A 26 -5.10 -2.76 -22.43
CA VAL A 26 -4.12 -1.70 -22.20
C VAL A 26 -4.21 -0.75 -23.39
N SER A 27 -5.17 0.17 -23.36
CA SER A 27 -5.12 1.35 -24.20
C SER A 27 -4.37 2.43 -23.45
N SER A 28 -3.05 2.44 -23.66
CA SER A 28 -2.24 3.64 -23.55
C SER A 28 -2.97 4.79 -24.26
N ARG A 29 -3.42 5.77 -23.48
CA ARG A 29 -3.75 7.12 -23.94
C ARG A 29 -4.20 7.96 -22.74
N ARG A 30 -3.22 8.57 -22.07
CA ARG A 30 -3.14 10.03 -21.86
C ARG A 30 -1.90 10.38 -21.03
N GLY A 31 -0.87 10.87 -21.74
CA GLY A 31 -0.02 11.99 -21.30
C GLY A 31 1.05 11.72 -20.24
N TRP A 32 2.05 10.88 -20.54
CA TRP A 32 3.40 11.12 -20.00
C TRP A 32 4.16 11.91 -21.07
N GLY A 33 4.66 13.09 -20.71
CA GLY A 33 5.39 14.00 -21.60
C GLY A 33 6.67 13.40 -22.21
N PRO A 34 7.37 14.14 -23.07
CA PRO A 34 8.39 13.58 -23.96
C PRO A 34 9.47 12.85 -23.15
N ALA A 35 9.77 11.63 -23.61
CA ALA A 35 10.79 10.76 -23.08
C ALA A 35 12.16 11.47 -23.08
N ALA A 36 12.51 12.13 -21.99
CA ALA A 36 13.86 12.59 -21.75
C ALA A 36 14.72 11.39 -21.34
N SER A 37 15.16 10.63 -22.34
CA SER A 37 16.38 9.84 -22.26
C SER A 37 17.57 10.79 -22.06
N ARG A 38 17.77 11.25 -20.83
CA ARG A 38 19.08 11.67 -20.36
C ARG A 38 19.65 10.46 -19.65
N LYS A 39 20.90 10.07 -19.94
CA LYS A 39 21.64 9.13 -19.09
C LYS A 39 21.69 9.75 -17.68
N SER A 40 20.70 9.43 -16.85
CA SER A 40 20.68 9.88 -15.46
C SER A 40 21.75 9.08 -14.77
N ASN A 41 22.88 9.72 -14.46
CA ASN A 41 23.88 9.12 -13.60
C ASN A 41 23.18 8.67 -12.31
N LEU A 42 23.35 7.40 -11.95
CA LEU A 42 22.79 6.84 -10.72
C LEU A 42 23.38 7.59 -9.53
N SER A 43 22.52 8.15 -8.67
CA SER A 43 22.98 8.96 -7.53
C SER A 43 23.71 8.14 -6.46
N HIS A 44 23.37 6.86 -6.31
CA HIS A 44 23.98 5.93 -5.35
C HIS A 44 25.25 5.22 -5.86
N VAL A 45 25.75 5.57 -7.04
CA VAL A 45 26.93 4.95 -7.64
C VAL A 45 27.97 6.03 -7.95
N ASP A 46 29.23 5.81 -7.56
CA ASP A 46 30.33 6.72 -7.87
C ASP A 46 30.87 6.52 -9.30
N ALA A 47 31.81 7.36 -9.73
CA ALA A 47 32.40 7.30 -11.06
C ALA A 47 33.20 6.01 -11.34
N ARG A 48 33.53 5.23 -10.30
CA ARG A 48 34.23 3.94 -10.39
C ARG A 48 33.25 2.75 -10.29
N GLY A 49 31.94 2.99 -10.26
CA GLY A 49 30.92 1.95 -10.14
C GLY A 49 30.70 1.46 -8.70
N ARG A 50 31.30 2.10 -7.69
CA ARG A 50 31.13 1.71 -6.29
C ARG A 50 29.88 2.35 -5.70
N VAL A 51 29.21 1.60 -4.84
CA VAL A 51 27.98 2.04 -4.18
C VAL A 51 28.31 2.97 -3.01
N LYS A 52 27.58 4.09 -2.89
CA LYS A 52 27.69 5.02 -1.77
C LYS A 52 26.35 5.61 -1.36
N MET A 53 26.23 5.99 -0.09
CA MET A 53 25.12 6.80 0.39
C MET A 53 25.31 8.25 -0.10
N VAL A 54 24.23 8.89 -0.55
CA VAL A 54 24.25 10.27 -1.06
C VAL A 54 24.26 11.24 0.11
N ASP A 55 25.09 12.27 0.09
CA ASP A 55 24.98 13.34 1.08
C ASP A 55 23.76 14.23 0.80
N VAL A 56 22.96 14.47 1.84
CA VAL A 56 21.75 15.29 1.80
C VAL A 56 21.75 16.41 2.85
N GLY A 57 22.83 16.58 3.62
CA GLY A 57 22.90 17.54 4.73
C GLY A 57 22.74 19.00 4.31
N GLY A 58 23.14 19.35 3.09
CA GLY A 58 22.97 20.70 2.52
C GLY A 58 21.58 21.00 1.95
N LYS A 59 20.63 20.04 1.98
CA LYS A 59 19.29 20.23 1.42
C LYS A 59 18.34 20.79 2.48
N PRO A 60 17.44 21.73 2.13
CA PRO A 60 16.46 22.25 3.08
C PRO A 60 15.48 21.16 3.54
N VAL A 61 15.12 21.24 4.82
CA VAL A 61 14.04 20.42 5.40
C VAL A 61 12.71 20.89 4.83
N THR A 62 11.91 19.94 4.36
CA THR A 62 10.58 20.16 3.78
C THR A 62 9.71 18.97 4.13
N ASP A 63 8.40 19.19 4.22
CA ASP A 63 7.43 18.12 4.40
C ASP A 63 7.39 17.24 3.15
N ARG A 64 7.44 15.93 3.36
CA ARG A 64 7.47 14.93 2.28
C ARG A 64 6.48 13.81 2.57
N GLU A 65 5.72 13.44 1.55
CA GLU A 65 4.78 12.33 1.60
C GLU A 65 5.08 11.35 0.47
N ALA A 66 4.97 10.05 0.76
CA ALA A 66 5.07 8.99 -0.22
C ALA A 66 3.98 7.94 0.03
N VAL A 67 3.28 7.52 -1.03
CA VAL A 67 2.22 6.52 -0.98
C VAL A 67 2.61 5.31 -1.81
N ALA A 68 2.61 4.12 -1.20
CA ALA A 68 2.85 2.84 -1.85
C ALA A 68 1.67 1.87 -1.65
N ARG A 69 1.47 0.93 -2.57
CA ARG A 69 0.45 -0.13 -2.48
C ARG A 69 1.03 -1.47 -2.91
N GLY A 70 0.49 -2.54 -2.33
CA GLY A 70 0.83 -3.92 -2.69
C GLY A 70 -0.40 -4.82 -2.58
N SER A 71 -0.33 -6.00 -3.19
CA SER A 71 -1.38 -7.01 -3.13
C SER A 71 -0.78 -8.40 -2.93
N ILE A 72 -1.48 -9.24 -2.17
CA ILE A 72 -1.09 -10.63 -1.94
C ILE A 72 -2.12 -11.54 -2.60
N THR A 73 -1.65 -12.37 -3.53
CA THR A 73 -2.48 -13.42 -4.14
C THR A 73 -2.47 -14.65 -3.24
N MET A 74 -3.64 -15.23 -3.02
CA MET A 74 -3.80 -16.42 -2.17
C MET A 74 -4.98 -17.28 -2.63
N SER A 75 -5.07 -18.50 -2.08
CA SER A 75 -6.18 -19.40 -2.38
C SER A 75 -7.53 -18.85 -1.90
N HIS A 76 -8.62 -19.24 -2.57
CA HIS A 76 -9.97 -18.86 -2.15
C HIS A 76 -10.32 -19.33 -0.74
N THR A 77 -9.85 -20.51 -0.34
CA THR A 77 -10.06 -21.02 1.02
C THR A 77 -9.40 -20.13 2.06
N ALA A 78 -8.14 -19.72 1.84
CA ALA A 78 -7.43 -18.82 2.75
C ALA A 78 -8.16 -17.46 2.85
N LEU A 79 -8.51 -16.86 1.71
CA LEU A 79 -9.22 -15.58 1.67
C LEU A 79 -10.55 -15.64 2.46
N ARG A 80 -11.30 -16.73 2.32
CA ARG A 80 -12.57 -16.94 3.05
C ARG A 80 -12.34 -17.04 4.55
N LEU A 81 -11.29 -17.75 5.00
CA LEU A 81 -10.97 -17.88 6.42
C LEU A 81 -10.57 -16.52 7.03
N VAL A 82 -9.73 -15.76 6.33
CA VAL A 82 -9.32 -14.41 6.74
C VAL A 82 -10.54 -13.49 6.88
N ARG A 83 -11.42 -13.45 5.88
CA ARG A 83 -12.63 -12.61 5.91
C ARG A 83 -13.61 -12.96 7.03
N ARG A 84 -13.63 -14.22 7.46
CA ARG A 84 -14.50 -14.70 8.55
C ARG A 84 -13.85 -14.62 9.92
N GLY A 85 -12.59 -14.19 10.02
CA GLY A 85 -11.83 -14.22 11.28
C GLY A 85 -11.58 -15.64 11.81
N ALA A 86 -11.69 -16.67 10.97
CA ALA A 86 -11.64 -18.09 11.38
C ALA A 86 -10.23 -18.69 11.25
N VAL A 87 -9.19 -17.88 11.42
CA VAL A 87 -7.79 -18.29 11.30
C VAL A 87 -7.29 -18.73 12.67
N LYS A 88 -6.79 -19.97 12.78
CA LYS A 88 -6.32 -20.56 14.05
C LYS A 88 -5.22 -19.77 14.75
N LYS A 89 -4.42 -19.02 13.99
CA LYS A 89 -3.27 -18.23 14.48
C LYS A 89 -3.63 -16.80 14.91
N GLY A 90 -4.91 -16.42 14.87
CA GLY A 90 -5.37 -15.05 15.12
C GLY A 90 -5.60 -14.23 13.85
N ASP A 91 -5.94 -12.95 13.99
CA ASP A 91 -6.27 -12.05 12.88
C ASP A 91 -4.99 -11.62 12.11
N PRO A 92 -4.81 -12.11 10.87
CA PRO A 92 -3.61 -11.77 10.09
C PRO A 92 -3.61 -10.33 9.57
N LEU A 93 -4.76 -9.66 9.44
CA LEU A 93 -4.82 -8.28 8.95
C LEU A 93 -4.36 -7.29 10.02
N GLN A 94 -4.73 -7.54 11.28
CA GLN A 94 -4.23 -6.75 12.41
C GLN A 94 -2.71 -6.91 12.57
N ALA A 95 -2.23 -8.16 12.53
CA ALA A 95 -0.80 -8.44 12.58
C ALA A 95 -0.05 -7.77 11.42
N ALA A 96 -0.58 -7.85 10.19
CA ALA A 96 0.03 -7.21 9.02
C ALA A 96 0.08 -5.69 9.12
N ARG A 97 -0.93 -5.04 9.71
CA ARG A 97 -0.94 -3.58 9.93
C ARG A 97 0.18 -3.16 10.88
N LEU A 98 0.30 -3.85 12.02
CA LEU A 98 1.36 -3.56 12.98
C LEU A 98 2.75 -3.78 12.37
N ALA A 99 2.93 -4.93 11.69
CA ALA A 99 4.17 -5.26 11.00
C ALA A 99 4.54 -4.20 9.95
N GLY A 100 3.58 -3.69 9.18
CA GLY A 100 3.82 -2.64 8.19
C GLY A 100 4.28 -1.31 8.82
N ILE A 101 3.67 -0.89 9.93
CA ILE A 101 4.08 0.32 10.67
C ILE A 101 5.50 0.15 11.22
N MET A 102 5.80 -1.00 11.81
CA MET A 102 7.14 -1.29 12.33
C MET A 102 8.18 -1.34 11.21
N ALA A 103 7.87 -1.99 10.09
CA ALA A 103 8.74 -2.07 8.93
C ALA A 103 9.07 -0.68 8.37
N ALA A 104 8.09 0.22 8.27
CA ALA A 104 8.32 1.59 7.81
C ALA A 104 9.36 2.32 8.68
N LYS A 105 9.29 2.18 10.00
CA LYS A 105 10.25 2.78 10.95
C LYS A 105 11.63 2.11 10.93
N GLN A 106 11.72 0.88 10.44
CA GLN A 106 12.96 0.11 10.35
C GLN A 106 13.58 0.16 8.94
N THR A 107 13.04 0.97 8.02
CA THR A 107 13.47 1.00 6.62
C THR A 107 14.97 1.26 6.47
N SER A 108 15.55 2.19 7.24
CA SER A 108 16.99 2.50 7.20
C SER A 108 17.89 1.38 7.70
N ALA A 109 17.38 0.50 8.57
CA ALA A 109 18.09 -0.69 9.01
C ALA A 109 18.01 -1.83 7.97
N LEU A 110 16.93 -1.88 7.17
CA LEU A 110 16.68 -2.91 6.18
C LEU A 110 17.29 -2.61 4.80
N ILE A 111 17.34 -1.33 4.41
CA ILE A 111 17.79 -0.90 3.08
C ILE A 111 19.15 -0.19 3.21
N PRO A 112 20.26 -0.79 2.73
CA PRO A 112 21.63 -0.36 3.07
C PRO A 112 22.01 1.10 2.81
N LEU A 113 21.34 1.77 1.86
CA LEU A 113 21.65 3.16 1.47
C LEU A 113 20.54 4.15 1.79
N CYS A 114 19.52 3.73 2.56
CA CYS A 114 18.51 4.65 3.05
C CYS A 114 19.06 5.49 4.19
N HIS A 115 18.78 6.79 4.14
CA HIS A 115 19.06 7.68 5.26
C HIS A 115 18.18 7.33 6.46
N PRO A 116 18.72 7.32 7.70
CA PRO A 116 17.90 7.29 8.89
C PRO A 116 17.10 8.59 8.98
N LEU A 117 15.77 8.46 9.12
CA LEU A 117 14.84 9.57 9.30
C LEU A 117 14.18 9.43 10.68
N PRO A 118 13.85 10.55 11.35
CA PRO A 118 13.11 10.54 12.62
C PRO A 118 11.66 10.06 12.46
#